data_AF-A0A8T5NJ94-F1
#
_entry.id   AF-A0A8T5NJ94-F1
#
_cell.length_a   1.000
_cell.length_b   1.000
_cell.length_c   1.000
_cell.angle_alpha   90.00
_cell.angle_beta   90.00
_cell.angle_gamma   90.00
#
_symmetry.space_group_name_H-M   'P 1'
#
loop_
_entity.id
_entity.type
_entity.pdbx_description
1 polymer ?
#
loop_
_entity_poly.entity_id
_entity_poly.type
_entity_poly.pdbx_seq_one_letter_code
_entity_poly.pdbx_strand_id
1 'polypeptide(L)'
;MTVERVNNESFRINLYLLNFALLFTHEIDSAFWKEWELFGIPGGIQVFLVLNFLLLLVALIGFRQVLLGEKYGTAFSLMLAASGVFAFSIHSYFILNGRTEFTQPASLALLVIILIVSLVQGFVALSKKYS
;
A
#
# COMPACT_ATOMS: atom_id res chain seq x y z
N MET A 1 -30.38 3.17 -6.23
CA MET A 1 -29.28 2.54 -5.46
C MET A 1 -29.65 2.62 -3.99
N THR A 2 -29.50 1.57 -3.18
CA THR A 2 -29.88 1.61 -1.75
C THR A 2 -28.84 2.38 -0.92
N VAL A 3 -29.24 3.02 0.17
CA VAL A 3 -28.33 3.75 1.08
C VAL A 3 -27.20 2.86 1.58
N GLU A 4 -27.50 1.61 1.90
CA GLU A 4 -26.51 0.61 2.32
C GLU A 4 -25.46 0.33 1.24
N ARG A 5 -25.87 0.28 -0.03
CA ARG A 5 -24.94 0.09 -1.15
C ARG A 5 -24.00 1.29 -1.31
N VAL A 6 -24.54 2.51 -1.22
CA VAL A 6 -23.74 3.74 -1.28
C VAL A 6 -22.71 3.79 -0.14
N ASN A 7 -23.12 3.47 1.09
CA ASN A 7 -22.21 3.43 2.23
C ASN A 7 -21.09 2.40 2.05
N ASN A 8 -21.41 1.23 1.49
CA ASN A 8 -20.45 0.16 1.20
C ASN A 8 -19.46 0.53 0.08
N GLU A 9 -19.87 1.33 -0.91
CA GLU A 9 -18.99 1.81 -1.99
C GLU A 9 -18.06 2.91 -1.46
N SER A 10 -18.60 3.90 -0.75
CA SER A 10 -17.81 4.95 -0.09
C SER A 10 -16.76 4.37 0.86
N PHE A 11 -17.11 3.34 1.63
CA PHE A 11 -16.17 2.67 2.51
C PHE A 11 -14.99 2.04 1.76
N ARG A 12 -15.24 1.35 0.65
CA ARG A 12 -14.19 0.74 -0.18
C ARG A 12 -13.25 1.77 -0.79
N ILE A 13 -13.81 2.86 -1.30
CA ILE A 13 -13.04 3.97 -1.87
C ILE A 13 -12.14 4.61 -0.81
N ASN A 14 -12.70 4.93 0.35
CA ASN A 14 -11.95 5.54 1.45
C ASN A 14 -10.87 4.61 2.00
N LEU A 15 -11.15 3.30 2.06
CA LEU A 15 -10.18 2.32 2.51
C LEU A 15 -9.00 2.21 1.54
N TYR A 16 -9.25 2.18 0.23
CA TYR A 16 -8.20 2.22 -0.80
C TYR A 16 -7.36 3.48 -0.68
N LEU A 17 -8.02 4.64 -0.55
CA LEU A 17 -7.35 5.94 -0.45
C LEU A 17 -6.47 6.02 0.80
N LEU A 18 -6.97 5.55 1.95
CA LEU A 18 -6.21 5.49 3.19
C LEU A 18 -4.99 4.57 3.06
N ASN A 19 -5.18 3.36 2.52
CA ASN A 19 -4.08 2.41 2.37
C ASN A 19 -3.00 2.95 1.40
N PHE A 20 -3.44 3.55 0.30
CA PHE A 20 -2.55 4.21 -0.65
C PHE A 20 -1.75 5.34 0.01
N ALA A 21 -2.40 6.21 0.79
CA ALA A 21 -1.72 7.30 1.50
C ALA A 21 -0.68 6.77 2.51
N LEU A 22 -1.00 5.69 3.24
CA LEU A 22 -0.08 5.06 4.18
C LEU A 22 1.13 4.45 3.46
N LEU A 23 0.90 3.65 2.42
CA LEU A 23 1.97 3.06 1.61
C LEU A 23 2.86 4.13 0.98
N PHE A 24 2.28 5.20 0.45
CA PHE A 24 3.08 6.27 -0.14
C PHE A 24 3.85 7.08 0.91
N THR A 25 3.29 7.24 2.12
CA THR A 25 4.04 7.80 3.25
C THR A 25 5.21 6.89 3.64
N HIS A 26 5.03 5.58 3.55
CA HIS A 26 6.11 4.62 3.78
C HIS A 26 7.20 4.74 2.71
N GLU A 27 6.88 4.93 1.43
CA GLU A 27 7.88 5.17 0.39
C GLU A 27 8.71 6.46 0.62
N ILE A 28 8.11 7.49 1.25
CA ILE A 28 8.85 8.69 1.68
C ILE A 28 9.85 8.33 2.79
N ASP A 29 9.44 7.50 3.76
CA ASP A 29 10.33 6.97 4.81
C ASP A 29 11.42 6.05 4.20
N SER A 30 11.07 5.23 3.22
CA SER A 30 12.00 4.37 2.47
C SER A 30 13.06 5.16 1.72
N ALA A 31 12.68 6.32 1.15
CA ALA A 31 13.65 7.23 0.54
C ALA A 31 14.64 7.80 1.57
N PHE A 32 14.18 8.14 2.78
CA PHE A 32 15.05 8.58 3.88
C PHE A 32 16.04 7.49 4.31
N TRP A 33 15.57 6.24 4.44
CA TRP A 33 16.39 5.07 4.78
C TRP A 33 17.22 4.52 3.62
N LYS A 34 17.18 5.16 2.44
CA LYS A 34 17.87 4.71 1.24
C LYS A 34 17.59 3.25 0.92
N GLU A 35 16.32 2.88 0.90
CA GLU A 35 15.88 1.49 0.78
C GLU A 35 16.42 0.77 -0.48
N TRP A 36 16.80 1.52 -1.52
CA TRP A 36 17.54 0.97 -2.66
C TRP A 36 18.86 0.31 -2.27
N GLU A 37 19.55 0.76 -1.21
CA GLU A 37 20.76 0.13 -0.68
C GLU A 37 20.41 -1.18 0.06
N LEU A 38 19.28 -1.22 0.76
CA LEU A 38 18.78 -2.43 1.45
C LEU A 38 18.42 -3.54 0.46
N PHE A 39 17.80 -3.18 -0.66
CA PHE A 39 17.42 -4.12 -1.71
C PHE A 39 18.50 -4.33 -2.78
N GLY A 40 19.64 -3.63 -2.70
CA GLY A 40 20.71 -3.71 -3.70
C GLY A 40 20.28 -3.25 -5.10
N ILE A 41 19.35 -2.30 -5.19
CA ILE A 41 18.87 -1.75 -6.45
C ILE A 41 19.97 -0.83 -7.04
N PRO A 42 20.46 -1.09 -8.26
CA PRO A 42 21.50 -0.27 -8.87
C PRO A 42 20.95 1.11 -9.29
N GLY A 43 21.82 2.10 -9.37
CA GLY A 43 21.46 3.45 -9.82
C GLY A 43 20.93 4.38 -8.72
N GLY A 44 20.84 3.90 -7.48
CA GLY A 44 20.55 4.72 -6.31
C GLY A 44 19.19 5.42 -6.38
N ILE A 45 19.13 6.65 -5.88
CA ILE A 45 17.91 7.46 -5.85
C ILE A 45 17.26 7.65 -7.23
N GLN A 46 18.03 7.66 -8.33
CA GLN A 46 17.49 7.91 -9.66
C GLN A 46 16.56 6.79 -10.12
N VAL A 47 16.98 5.53 -9.94
CA VAL A 47 16.15 4.36 -10.25
C VAL A 47 15.01 4.25 -9.24
N PHE A 48 15.29 4.51 -7.96
CA PHE A 48 14.27 4.48 -6.92
C PHE A 48 13.12 5.46 -7.20
N LEU A 49 13.42 6.69 -7.66
CA LEU A 49 12.41 7.67 -8.05
C LEU A 49 11.54 7.20 -9.23
N VAL A 50 12.15 6.62 -10.26
CA VAL A 50 11.41 6.10 -11.42
C VAL A 50 10.48 4.96 -10.98
N LEU A 51 10.98 4.01 -10.18
CA LEU A 51 10.17 2.91 -9.66
C LEU A 51 9.00 3.43 -8.81
N ASN A 52 9.27 4.37 -7.90
CA ASN A 52 8.24 4.97 -7.06
C ASN A 52 7.19 5.77 -7.86
N PHE A 53 7.61 6.48 -8.91
CA PHE A 53 6.69 7.14 -9.81
C PHE A 53 5.78 6.15 -10.56
N LEU A 54 6.33 5.01 -11.01
CA LEU A 54 5.54 3.97 -11.65
C LEU A 54 4.55 3.30 -10.66
N LEU A 55 4.99 3.03 -9.43
CA LEU A 55 4.12 2.51 -8.37
C LEU A 55 2.99 3.49 -8.05
N LEU A 56 3.29 4.78 -7.97
CA LEU A 56 2.30 5.84 -7.79
C LEU A 56 1.26 5.85 -8.91
N LEU A 57 1.69 5.79 -10.18
CA LEU A 57 0.78 5.73 -11.32
C LEU A 57 -0.12 4.49 -11.27
N VAL A 58 0.44 3.32 -10.98
CA VAL A 58 -0.31 2.07 -10.88
C VAL A 58 -1.35 2.16 -9.75
N ALA A 59 -0.98 2.70 -8.59
CA ALA A 59 -1.90 2.88 -7.47
C ALA A 59 -3.04 3.86 -7.80
N LEU A 60 -2.75 4.97 -8.50
CA LEU A 60 -3.76 5.94 -8.94
C LEU A 60 -4.69 5.39 -10.01
N ILE A 61 -4.18 4.58 -10.95
CA ILE A 61 -5.02 3.85 -11.91
C ILE A 61 -5.97 2.92 -11.13
N GLY A 62 -5.45 2.18 -10.15
CA GLY A 62 -6.27 1.33 -9.30
C GLY A 62 -7.33 2.09 -8.51
N PHE A 63 -6.98 3.27 -7.99
CA PHE A 63 -7.94 4.16 -7.32
C PHE A 63 -9.08 4.55 -8.27
N ARG A 64 -8.77 4.94 -9.51
CA ARG A 64 -9.78 5.21 -10.54
C ARG A 64 -10.67 3.99 -10.79
N GLN A 65 -10.11 2.79 -10.88
CA GLN A 65 -10.90 1.55 -11.06
C GLN A 65 -11.88 1.32 -9.90
N VAL A 66 -11.43 1.55 -8.66
CA VAL A 66 -12.25 1.40 -7.44
C VAL A 66 -13.34 2.47 -7.39
N LEU A 67 -12.98 3.72 -7.65
CA LEU A 67 -13.88 4.88 -7.63
C LEU A 67 -15.02 4.74 -8.64
N LEU A 68 -14.72 4.26 -9.85
CA LEU A 68 -15.70 4.09 -10.93
C LEU A 68 -16.42 2.73 -10.89
N GLY A 69 -16.09 1.86 -9.92
CA GLY A 69 -16.65 0.51 -9.83
C GLY A 69 -16.32 -0.37 -11.04
N GLU A 70 -15.19 -0.15 -11.70
CA GLU A 70 -14.82 -0.86 -12.92
C GLU A 70 -14.38 -2.32 -12.64
N LYS A 71 -14.41 -3.17 -13.68
CA LYS A 71 -14.14 -4.62 -13.61
C LYS A 71 -12.83 -5.03 -12.90
N TYR A 72 -11.83 -4.15 -12.88
CA TYR A 72 -10.53 -4.42 -12.26
C TYR A 72 -10.39 -3.87 -10.82
N GLY A 73 -11.41 -3.21 -10.26
CA GLY A 73 -11.34 -2.62 -8.91
C GLY A 73 -10.93 -3.62 -7.84
N THR A 74 -11.41 -4.87 -7.90
CA THR A 74 -11.07 -5.93 -6.92
C THR A 74 -9.60 -6.29 -7.06
N ALA A 75 -9.11 -6.47 -8.28
CA ALA A 75 -7.72 -6.83 -8.54
C ALA A 75 -6.76 -5.76 -8.02
N PHE A 76 -7.04 -4.48 -8.28
CA PHE A 76 -6.24 -3.38 -7.75
C PHE A 76 -6.34 -3.26 -6.23
N SER A 77 -7.52 -3.44 -5.65
CA SER A 77 -7.70 -3.45 -4.18
C SER A 77 -6.88 -4.56 -3.52
N LEU A 78 -6.85 -5.76 -4.12
CA LEU A 78 -6.04 -6.88 -3.62
C LEU A 78 -4.55 -6.65 -3.83
N MET A 79 -4.14 -6.08 -4.97
CA MET A 79 -2.75 -5.75 -5.25
C MET A 79 -2.20 -4.74 -4.23
N LEU A 80 -2.93 -3.66 -3.96
CA LEU A 80 -2.51 -2.64 -2.99
C LEU A 80 -2.47 -3.22 -1.55
N ALA A 81 -3.44 -4.08 -1.19
CA ALA A 81 -3.42 -4.79 0.09
C ALA A 81 -2.21 -5.74 0.19
N ALA A 82 -1.90 -6.48 -0.87
CA ALA A 82 -0.73 -7.35 -0.92
C ALA A 82 0.58 -6.56 -0.77
N SER A 83 0.69 -5.37 -1.38
CA SER A 83 1.85 -4.48 -1.20
C SER A 83 2.05 -4.09 0.27
N GLY A 84 0.99 -3.77 1.02
CA GLY A 84 1.12 -3.44 2.44
C GLY A 84 1.50 -4.62 3.33
N VAL A 85 0.97 -5.81 3.04
CA VAL A 85 1.43 -7.04 3.71
C VAL A 85 2.90 -7.32 3.39
N PHE A 86 3.30 -7.12 2.12
CA PHE A 86 4.69 -7.28 1.68
C PHE A 86 5.63 -6.30 2.41
N ALA A 87 5.30 -5.00 2.44
CA ALA A 87 6.08 -3.99 3.14
C ALA A 87 6.29 -4.36 4.61
N PHE A 88 5.21 -4.63 5.36
CA PHE A 88 5.35 -5.07 6.75
C PHE A 88 6.25 -6.30 6.89
N SER A 89 6.07 -7.31 6.04
CA SER A 89 6.79 -8.58 6.13
C SER A 89 8.29 -8.41 5.88
N ILE A 90 8.66 -7.67 4.83
CA ILE A 90 10.06 -7.51 4.44
C ILE A 90 10.83 -6.64 5.44
N HIS A 91 10.21 -5.58 5.97
CA HIS A 91 10.84 -4.77 7.01
C HIS A 91 10.93 -5.50 8.33
N SER A 92 9.91 -6.28 8.71
CA SER A 92 10.00 -7.17 9.87
C SER A 92 11.15 -8.16 9.72
N TYR A 93 11.33 -8.76 8.53
CA TYR A 93 12.45 -9.64 8.25
C TYR A 93 13.80 -8.91 8.44
N PHE A 94 13.98 -7.72 7.88
CA PHE A 94 15.21 -6.96 8.05
C PHE A 94 15.50 -6.59 9.51
N ILE A 95 14.51 -6.07 10.24
CA ILE A 95 14.63 -5.69 11.65
C ILE A 95 15.00 -6.91 12.51
N LEU A 96 14.34 -8.05 12.29
CA LEU A 96 14.64 -9.30 13.02
C LEU A 96 16.05 -9.84 12.72
N ASN A 97 16.65 -9.45 11.59
CA ASN A 97 18.04 -9.76 11.24
C ASN A 97 19.04 -8.68 11.69
N GLY A 98 18.64 -7.76 12.58
CA GLY A 98 19.52 -6.78 13.21
C GLY A 98 19.70 -5.48 12.43
N ARG A 99 18.90 -5.24 11.38
CA ARG A 99 18.84 -3.93 10.71
C ARG A 99 18.16 -2.91 11.61
N THR A 100 18.66 -1.67 11.56
CA THR A 100 18.17 -0.57 12.41
C THR A 100 17.26 0.39 11.64
N GLU A 101 17.21 0.26 10.33
CA GLU A 101 16.31 0.97 9.43
C GLU A 101 14.86 0.68 9.82
N PHE A 102 13.99 1.69 9.73
CA PHE A 102 12.56 1.62 10.10
C PHE A 102 12.25 1.24 11.57
N THR A 103 13.23 1.30 12.48
CA THR A 103 13.01 1.05 13.93
C THR A 103 12.52 2.27 14.70
N GLN A 104 12.42 3.44 14.06
CA GLN A 104 11.89 4.65 14.69
C GLN A 104 10.41 4.45 15.05
N PRO A 105 9.93 5.05 16.16
CA PRO A 105 8.54 4.84 16.60
C PRO A 105 7.49 5.15 15.53
N ALA A 106 7.70 6.21 14.74
CA ALA A 106 6.80 6.58 13.65
C ALA A 106 6.81 5.54 12.51
N SER A 107 7.98 5.06 12.09
CA SER A 107 8.13 4.02 11.05
C SER A 107 7.47 2.70 11.47
N LEU A 108 7.69 2.27 12.71
CA LEU A 108 7.05 1.05 13.26
C LEU A 108 5.53 1.20 13.32
N ALA A 109 5.03 2.33 13.83
CA ALA A 109 3.60 2.60 13.85
C ALA A 109 3.01 2.59 12.43
N LEU A 110 3.68 3.22 11.48
CA LEU A 110 3.27 3.26 10.08
C LEU A 110 3.17 1.84 9.48
N LEU A 111 4.19 1.00 9.67
CA LEU A 111 4.19 -0.40 9.18
C LEU A 111 3.05 -1.22 9.78
N VAL A 112 2.81 -1.10 11.10
CA VAL A 112 1.71 -1.81 11.78
C VAL A 112 0.34 -1.35 11.25
N ILE A 113 0.15 -0.04 11.07
CA ILE A 113 -1.09 0.52 10.53
C ILE A 113 -1.30 0.05 9.08
N ILE A 114 -0.25 0.06 8.24
CA ILE A 114 -0.28 -0.47 6.87
C ILE A 114 -0.75 -1.92 6.86
N LEU A 115 -0.21 -2.77 7.74
CA LEU A 115 -0.63 -4.17 7.85
C LEU A 115 -2.12 -4.29 8.18
N ILE A 116 -2.58 -3.60 9.22
CA ILE A 116 -3.98 -3.66 9.67
C ILE A 116 -4.92 -3.20 8.55
N VAL A 117 -4.64 -2.03 7.95
CA VAL A 117 -5.46 -1.48 6.87
C VAL A 117 -5.46 -2.39 5.65
N SER A 118 -4.31 -2.98 5.30
CA SER A 118 -4.19 -3.90 4.17
C SER A 118 -4.95 -5.20 4.39
N LEU A 119 -4.93 -5.77 5.59
CA LEU A 119 -5.72 -6.96 5.93
C LEU A 119 -7.23 -6.67 5.83
N VAL A 120 -7.68 -5.53 6.36
CA VAL A 120 -9.08 -5.09 6.24
C VAL A 120 -9.47 -4.89 4.78
N GLN A 121 -8.62 -4.21 3.98
CA GLN A 121 -8.86 -4.00 2.55
C GLN A 121 -8.93 -5.31 1.77
N GLY A 122 -8.02 -6.24 2.03
CA GLY A 122 -8.02 -7.56 1.39
C GLY A 122 -9.29 -8.34 1.70
N PHE A 123 -9.69 -8.38 2.98
CA PHE A 123 -10.93 -9.03 3.41
C PHE A 123 -12.17 -8.40 2.74
N VAL A 124 -12.27 -7.08 2.70
CA VAL A 124 -13.37 -6.36 2.05
C VAL A 124 -13.41 -6.63 0.54
N ALA A 125 -12.25 -6.63 -0.13
CA ALA A 125 -12.15 -6.88 -1.56
C ALA A 125 -12.57 -8.32 -1.94
N LEU A 126 -12.27 -9.31 -1.09
CA LEU A 126 -12.67 -10.70 -1.28
C LEU A 126 -14.15 -10.95 -0.95
N SER A 127 -14.68 -10.29 0.08
CA SER A 127 -16.08 -10.46 0.50
C SER A 127 -17.08 -9.77 -0.41
N LYS A 128 -16.67 -8.71 -1.12
CA LYS A 128 -17.54 -7.92 -2.00
C LYS A 128 -16.85 -7.59 -3.32
N LYS A 129 -17.06 -8.45 -4.32
CA LYS A 129 -16.56 -8.21 -5.68
C LYS A 129 -17.19 -6.94 -6.28
N TYR A 130 -16.43 -6.16 -7.05
CA TYR A 130 -17.02 -5.11 -7.88
C TYR A 130 -17.83 -5.81 -8.99
N SER A 131 -19.09 -5.42 -9.13
CA SER A 131 -20.08 -6.01 -10.05
C SER A 131 -20.55 -4.99 -11.07
#